data_AF-A0A218XRG7-F1
#
_entry.id   AF-A0A218XRG7-F1
#
_cell.length_a   1.000
_cell.length_b   1.000
_cell.length_c   1.000
_cell.angle_alpha   90.00
_cell.angle_beta   90.00
_cell.angle_gamma   90.00
#
_symmetry.space_group_name_H-M   'P 1'
#
loop_
_entity.id
_entity.type
_entity.pdbx_description
1 polymer ?
#
loop_
_entity_poly.entity_id
_entity_poly.type
_entity_poly.pdbx_seq_one_letter_code
_entity_poly.pdbx_strand_id
1 'polypeptide(L)'
;MEEEDEVVNLLRDRFRLSGISIAEVEAKRNDVHIQEHVSVCIADLAFKYAEHLAKDLQLFAWHARRKTVKMEDVIISTHRNENLAASARSFCDNLATKAPKSERRPRRSKLLITDDKAASSLDLEDQEQEDITPTD
;
A
#
# COMPACT_ATOMS: atom_id res chain seq x y z
N MET A 1 23.80 -2.89 -10.28
CA MET A 1 23.16 -2.62 -11.58
C MET A 1 22.93 -3.93 -12.31
N GLU A 2 23.97 -4.72 -12.60
CA GLU A 2 23.81 -6.07 -13.19
C GLU A 2 22.89 -6.99 -12.38
N GLU A 3 23.05 -7.10 -11.06
CA GLU A 3 22.17 -7.91 -10.20
C GLU A 3 20.70 -7.44 -10.22
N GLU A 4 20.48 -6.12 -10.33
CA GLU A 4 19.12 -5.56 -10.37
C GLU A 4 18.44 -5.87 -11.71
N ASP A 5 19.19 -5.77 -12.80
CA ASP A 5 18.73 -6.14 -14.14
C ASP A 5 18.42 -7.64 -14.23
N GLU A 6 19.23 -8.50 -13.60
CA GLU A 6 18.96 -9.94 -13.50
C GLU A 6 17.64 -10.23 -12.76
N VAL A 7 17.40 -9.57 -11.63
CA VAL A 7 16.17 -9.71 -10.86
C VAL A 7 14.95 -9.23 -11.66
N VAL A 8 15.08 -8.09 -12.36
CA VAL A 8 14.01 -7.55 -13.22
C VAL A 8 13.70 -8.50 -14.36
N ASN A 9 14.72 -9.09 -15.00
CA ASN A 9 14.52 -10.07 -16.06
C ASN A 9 13.84 -11.34 -15.54
N LEU A 10 14.27 -11.86 -14.39
CA LEU A 10 13.63 -13.00 -13.75
C LEU A 10 12.15 -12.72 -13.42
N LEU A 11 11.85 -11.53 -12.89
CA LEU A 11 10.49 -11.12 -12.59
C LEU A 11 9.64 -11.00 -13.87
N ARG A 12 10.21 -10.41 -14.92
CA ARG A 12 9.56 -10.30 -16.24
C ARG A 12 9.24 -11.68 -16.80
N ASP A 13 10.17 -12.63 -16.76
CA ASP A 13 9.93 -13.98 -17.29
C ASP A 13 8.83 -14.72 -16.51
N ARG A 14 8.82 -14.61 -15.19
CA ARG A 14 7.75 -15.17 -14.34
C ARG A 14 6.40 -14.51 -14.62
N PHE A 15 6.38 -13.20 -14.80
CA PHE A 15 5.20 -12.45 -15.16
C PHE A 15 4.67 -12.88 -16.54
N ARG A 16 5.56 -13.05 -17.52
CA ARG A 16 5.22 -13.49 -18.89
C ARG A 16 4.56 -14.85 -18.90
N LEU A 17 5.10 -15.83 -18.19
CA LEU A 17 4.48 -17.16 -18.07
C LEU A 17 3.05 -17.09 -17.52
N SER A 18 2.83 -16.25 -16.49
CA SER A 18 1.52 -16.06 -15.89
C SER A 18 0.55 -15.35 -16.84
N GLY A 19 1.01 -14.28 -17.50
CA GLY A 19 0.20 -13.51 -18.45
C GLY A 19 -0.23 -14.34 -19.66
N ILE A 20 0.67 -15.15 -20.22
CA ILE A 20 0.36 -16.07 -21.32
C ILE A 20 -0.65 -17.11 -20.87
N SER A 21 -0.45 -17.73 -19.70
CA SER A 21 -1.38 -18.73 -19.17
C SER A 21 -2.79 -18.17 -18.98
N ILE A 22 -2.93 -16.95 -18.45
CA ILE A 22 -4.24 -16.28 -18.30
C ILE A 22 -4.87 -16.03 -19.67
N ALA A 23 -4.10 -15.52 -20.63
CA ALA A 23 -4.59 -15.23 -21.98
C ALA A 23 -5.08 -16.49 -22.70
N GLU A 24 -4.35 -17.61 -22.58
CA GLU A 24 -4.73 -18.90 -23.17
C GLU A 24 -5.98 -19.50 -22.52
N VAL A 25 -6.08 -19.42 -21.19
CA VAL A 25 -7.28 -19.89 -20.46
C VAL A 25 -8.50 -19.09 -20.90
N GLU A 26 -8.36 -17.78 -21.05
CA GLU A 26 -9.46 -16.93 -21.47
C GLU A 26 -9.82 -17.15 -22.95
N ALA A 27 -8.83 -17.36 -23.83
CA ALA A 27 -9.06 -17.70 -25.23
C ALA A 27 -9.85 -19.02 -25.35
N LYS A 28 -9.46 -20.05 -24.59
CA LYS A 28 -10.18 -21.35 -24.53
C LYS A 28 -11.61 -21.22 -24.02
N ARG A 29 -11.86 -20.36 -23.02
CA ARG A 29 -13.23 -20.12 -22.50
C ARG A 29 -14.16 -19.49 -23.53
N ASN A 30 -13.60 -18.66 -24.41
CA ASN A 30 -14.36 -17.96 -25.45
C ASN A 30 -14.35 -18.70 -26.80
N ASP A 31 -13.77 -19.91 -26.87
CA ASP A 31 -13.59 -20.69 -28.11
C ASP A 31 -12.84 -19.92 -29.22
N VAL A 32 -11.88 -19.08 -28.80
CA VAL A 32 -11.04 -18.27 -29.70
C VAL A 32 -9.60 -18.79 -29.67
N HIS A 33 -8.95 -18.79 -30.84
CA HIS A 33 -7.52 -19.07 -30.93
C HIS A 33 -6.71 -17.76 -30.82
N ILE A 34 -5.81 -17.68 -29.83
CA ILE A 34 -4.86 -16.59 -29.68
C ILE A 34 -3.52 -16.98 -30.30
N GLN A 35 -2.97 -16.11 -31.15
CA GLN A 35 -1.62 -16.30 -31.68
C GLN A 35 -0.58 -16.06 -30.58
N GLU A 36 0.50 -16.86 -30.58
CA GLU A 36 1.54 -16.84 -29.54
C GLU A 36 2.17 -15.44 -29.35
N HIS A 37 2.45 -14.72 -30.44
CA HIS A 37 3.02 -13.38 -30.33
C HIS A 37 2.03 -12.38 -29.68
N VAL A 38 0.72 -12.56 -29.86
CA VAL A 38 -0.29 -11.69 -29.22
C VAL A 38 -0.30 -11.91 -27.71
N SER A 39 -0.24 -13.17 -27.24
CA SER A 39 -0.21 -13.46 -25.80
C SER A 39 1.06 -12.94 -25.14
N VAL A 40 2.21 -13.05 -25.81
CA VAL A 40 3.47 -12.45 -25.38
C VAL A 40 3.36 -10.93 -25.29
N CYS A 41 2.82 -10.27 -26.32
CA CYS A 41 2.65 -8.81 -26.32
C CYS A 41 1.72 -8.32 -25.19
N ILE A 42 0.63 -9.05 -24.92
CA ILE A 42 -0.27 -8.73 -23.81
C ILE A 42 0.48 -8.82 -22.48
N ALA A 43 1.27 -9.88 -22.28
CA ALA A 43 2.02 -10.06 -21.05
C ALA A 43 3.09 -8.96 -20.85
N ASP A 44 3.82 -8.58 -21.90
CA ASP A 44 4.80 -7.49 -21.84
C ASP A 44 4.14 -6.13 -21.57
N LEU A 45 2.96 -5.89 -22.17
CA LEU A 45 2.19 -4.67 -21.92
C LEU A 45 1.70 -4.60 -20.48
N ALA A 46 1.18 -5.70 -19.94
CA ALA A 46 0.74 -5.78 -18.55
C ALA A 46 1.90 -5.59 -17.56
N PHE A 47 3.09 -6.09 -17.88
CA PHE A 47 4.29 -5.86 -17.06
C PHE A 47 4.68 -4.37 -17.03
N LYS A 48 4.69 -3.69 -18.19
CA LYS A 48 4.93 -2.24 -18.27
C LYS A 48 3.85 -1.44 -17.56
N TYR A 49 2.60 -1.88 -17.63
CA TYR A 49 1.50 -1.24 -16.93
C TYR A 49 1.63 -1.36 -15.41
N ALA A 50 2.14 -2.49 -14.90
CA ALA A 50 2.37 -2.69 -13.48
C ALA A 50 3.32 -1.65 -12.87
N GLU A 51 4.32 -1.20 -13.63
CA GLU A 51 5.21 -0.12 -13.20
C GLU A 51 4.47 1.21 -13.02
N HIS A 52 3.62 1.58 -13.99
CA HIS A 52 2.81 2.80 -13.92
C HIS A 52 1.83 2.73 -12.75
N LEU A 53 1.16 1.59 -12.60
CA LEU A 53 0.25 1.33 -11.50
C LEU A 53 0.96 1.45 -10.14
N ALA A 54 2.18 0.93 -9.99
CA ALA A 54 2.93 1.04 -8.76
C ALA A 54 3.26 2.50 -8.39
N LYS A 55 3.64 3.33 -9.37
CA LYS A 55 3.88 4.77 -9.18
C LYS A 55 2.61 5.50 -8.77
N ASP A 56 1.49 5.21 -9.43
CA ASP A 56 0.19 5.82 -9.11
C ASP A 56 -0.25 5.45 -7.68
N LEU A 57 -0.14 4.18 -7.30
CA LEU A 57 -0.47 3.71 -5.95
C LEU A 57 0.39 4.37 -4.86
N GLN A 58 1.68 4.57 -5.16
CA GLN A 58 2.58 5.30 -4.27
C GLN A 58 2.11 6.75 -4.09
N LEU A 59 1.75 7.43 -5.19
CA LEU A 59 1.27 8.81 -5.15
C LEU A 59 -0.07 8.94 -4.39
N PHE A 60 -1.00 8.00 -4.55
CA PHE A 60 -2.28 8.01 -3.82
C PHE A 60 -2.07 7.85 -2.31
N ALA A 61 -1.22 6.89 -1.90
CA ALA A 61 -0.88 6.72 -0.50
C ALA A 61 -0.20 7.98 0.07
N TRP A 62 0.68 8.60 -0.70
CA TRP A 62 1.41 9.80 -0.27
C TRP A 62 0.51 11.04 -0.18
N HIS A 63 -0.45 11.19 -1.10
CA HIS A 63 -1.49 12.22 -1.04
C HIS A 63 -2.30 12.12 0.26
N ALA A 64 -2.62 10.90 0.69
CA ALA A 64 -3.27 10.63 1.97
C ALA A 64 -2.32 10.66 3.19
N ARG A 65 -1.07 11.14 3.03
CA ARG A 65 -0.02 11.20 4.06
C ARG A 65 0.30 9.84 4.70
N ARG A 66 0.15 8.75 3.95
CA ARG A 66 0.46 7.37 4.37
C ARG A 66 1.72 6.86 3.67
N LYS A 67 2.42 5.91 4.32
CA LYS A 67 3.54 5.16 3.73
C LYS A 67 3.14 3.76 3.24
N THR A 68 1.89 3.37 3.48
CA THR A 68 1.35 2.05 3.15
C THR A 68 0.14 2.22 2.25
N VAL A 69 0.14 1.47 1.14
CA VAL A 69 -0.97 1.39 0.19
C VAL A 69 -2.12 0.62 0.83
N LYS A 70 -3.33 1.17 0.72
CA LYS A 70 -4.59 0.59 1.19
C LYS A 70 -5.51 0.29 0.01
N MET A 71 -6.62 -0.40 0.29
CA MET A 71 -7.61 -0.76 -0.72
C MET A 71 -8.24 0.46 -1.40
N GLU A 72 -8.40 1.57 -0.68
CA GLU A 72 -8.86 2.85 -1.24
C GLU A 72 -7.98 3.34 -2.39
N ASP A 73 -6.65 3.20 -2.26
CA ASP A 73 -5.69 3.63 -3.28
C ASP A 73 -5.83 2.76 -4.56
N VAL A 74 -6.11 1.47 -4.40
CA VAL A 74 -6.38 0.53 -5.51
C VAL A 74 -7.71 0.85 -6.19
N ILE A 75 -8.75 1.22 -5.44
CA ILE A 75 -10.04 1.62 -6.04
C ILE A 75 -9.86 2.92 -6.84
N ILE A 76 -9.09 3.87 -6.33
CA ILE A 76 -8.81 5.14 -7.04
C ILE A 76 -8.08 4.88 -8.36
N SER A 77 -7.13 3.94 -8.42
CA SER A 77 -6.41 3.66 -9.68
C SER A 77 -7.33 3.20 -10.81
N THR A 78 -8.47 2.60 -10.48
CA THR A 78 -9.47 2.12 -11.46
C THR A 78 -10.47 3.18 -11.94
N HIS A 79 -10.38 4.43 -11.47
CA HIS A 79 -11.38 5.49 -11.73
C HIS A 79 -11.65 5.78 -13.21
N ARG A 80 -10.72 5.47 -14.11
CA ARG A 80 -10.87 5.68 -15.57
C ARG A 80 -11.94 4.80 -16.19
N ASN A 81 -12.35 3.71 -15.52
CA ASN A 81 -13.39 2.81 -15.98
C ASN A 81 -14.37 2.54 -14.83
N GLU A 82 -15.58 3.09 -14.94
CA GLU A 82 -16.60 2.97 -13.90
C GLU A 82 -17.00 1.53 -13.60
N ASN A 83 -17.09 0.67 -14.63
CA ASN A 83 -17.42 -0.75 -14.46
C ASN A 83 -16.31 -1.50 -13.72
N LEU A 84 -15.05 -1.17 -14.03
CA LEU A 84 -13.90 -1.73 -13.32
C LEU A 84 -13.86 -1.25 -11.87
N ALA A 85 -14.13 0.03 -11.62
CA ALA A 85 -14.17 0.59 -10.27
C ALA A 85 -15.31 -0.02 -9.43
N ALA A 86 -16.48 -0.24 -10.01
CA ALA A 86 -17.59 -0.93 -9.35
C ALA A 86 -17.21 -2.38 -9.01
N SER A 87 -16.62 -3.11 -9.96
CA SER A 87 -16.16 -4.48 -9.76
C SER A 87 -15.09 -4.55 -8.67
N ALA A 88 -14.12 -3.64 -8.69
CA ALA A 88 -13.07 -3.55 -7.66
C ALA A 88 -13.67 -3.32 -6.28
N ARG A 89 -14.58 -2.34 -6.11
CA ARG A 89 -15.27 -2.10 -4.82
C ARG A 89 -15.99 -3.33 -4.31
N SER A 90 -16.76 -4.00 -5.16
CA SER A 90 -17.47 -5.23 -4.79
C SER A 90 -16.51 -6.33 -4.35
N PHE A 91 -15.34 -6.45 -4.99
CA PHE A 91 -14.30 -7.40 -4.60
C PHE A 91 -13.71 -7.05 -3.22
N CYS A 92 -13.48 -5.77 -2.94
CA CYS A 92 -13.01 -5.29 -1.64
C CYS A 92 -13.96 -5.68 -0.50
N ASP A 93 -15.26 -5.45 -0.70
CA ASP A 93 -16.29 -5.74 0.29
C ASP A 93 -16.37 -7.25 0.57
N ASN A 94 -16.24 -8.08 -0.47
CA ASN A 94 -16.18 -9.54 -0.34
C ASN A 94 -14.93 -10.03 0.42
N LEU A 95 -13.81 -9.31 0.35
CA LEU A 95 -12.62 -9.64 1.16
C LEU A 95 -12.80 -9.25 2.62
N ALA A 96 -13.46 -8.11 2.88
CA ALA A 96 -13.74 -7.66 4.24
C ALA A 96 -14.67 -8.60 5.01
N THR A 97 -15.61 -9.26 4.31
CA THR A 97 -16.51 -10.26 4.92
C THR A 97 -15.83 -11.61 5.17
N LYS A 98 -14.78 -11.95 4.41
CA LYS A 98 -14.03 -13.21 4.52
C LYS A 98 -12.79 -13.13 5.41
N ALA A 99 -12.33 -11.94 5.76
CA ALA A 99 -11.21 -11.79 6.67
C ALA A 99 -11.58 -12.36 8.05
N PRO A 100 -10.82 -13.32 8.61
CA PRO A 100 -10.99 -13.71 9.99
C PRO A 100 -10.85 -12.43 10.82
N LYS A 101 -11.85 -12.14 11.67
CA LYS A 101 -11.81 -11.02 12.62
C LYS A 101 -10.52 -11.18 13.41
N SER A 102 -9.47 -10.45 13.03
CA SER A 102 -8.23 -10.48 13.79
C SER A 102 -8.61 -10.06 15.19
N GLU A 103 -8.32 -10.92 16.16
CA GLU A 103 -8.60 -10.66 17.56
C GLU A 103 -7.97 -9.32 17.88
N ARG A 104 -8.81 -8.29 18.01
CA ARG A 104 -8.43 -7.00 18.56
C ARG A 104 -7.96 -7.30 19.98
N ARG A 105 -6.65 -7.49 20.15
CA ARG A 105 -6.03 -7.54 21.46
C ARG A 105 -6.53 -6.31 22.22
N PRO A 106 -7.23 -6.47 23.35
CA PRO A 106 -7.73 -5.36 24.11
C PRO A 106 -6.55 -4.48 24.53
N ARG A 107 -6.70 -3.16 24.34
CA ARG A 107 -5.76 -2.15 24.81
C ARG A 107 -5.53 -2.39 26.30
N ARG A 108 -4.28 -2.63 26.72
CA ARG A 108 -3.94 -2.65 28.15
C ARG A 108 -4.44 -1.35 28.78
N SER A 109 -5.36 -1.53 29.72
CA SER A 109 -5.89 -0.51 30.61
C SER A 109 -4.74 0.19 31.33
N LYS A 110 -4.86 1.52 31.44
CA LYS A 110 -4.06 2.36 32.33
C LYS A 110 -4.10 1.76 33.74
N LEU A 111 -2.98 1.21 34.21
CA LEU A 111 -2.79 0.94 35.62
C LEU A 111 -2.25 2.23 36.24
N LEU A 112 -3.15 2.88 36.97
CA LEU A 112 -2.84 3.84 38.02
C LEU A 112 -1.96 3.10 39.05
N ILE A 113 -0.74 3.59 39.26
CA ILE A 113 -0.04 3.38 40.53
C ILE A 113 0.39 4.77 40.98
N THR A 114 -0.27 5.21 42.05
CA THR A 114 0.01 6.37 42.87
C THR A 114 1.34 6.21 43.59
N ASP A 115 2.11 7.30 43.59
CA ASP A 115 3.19 7.77 44.47
C ASP A 115 3.85 6.77 45.46
N ASP A 116 5.18 6.69 45.40
CA ASP A 116 5.96 7.19 46.54
C ASP A 116 7.42 7.54 46.20
N LYS A 117 7.93 8.46 47.02
CA LYS A 117 9.07 9.38 46.89
C LYS A 117 10.38 8.77 47.42
N ALA A 118 11.49 8.84 46.66
CA ALA A 118 12.86 9.05 47.20
C ALA A 118 13.96 9.14 46.11
N ALA A 119 14.48 10.37 45.96
CA ALA A 119 15.89 10.77 45.81
C ALA A 119 16.83 10.12 44.77
N SER A 120 17.20 10.91 43.74
CA SER A 120 18.59 11.38 43.48
C SER A 120 18.59 12.15 42.13
N SER A 121 18.56 13.48 42.12
CA SER A 121 19.72 14.41 42.12
C SER A 121 20.10 14.85 40.69
N LEU A 122 20.26 16.19 40.52
CA LEU A 122 20.75 16.95 39.35
C LEU A 122 19.66 17.13 38.26
N ASP A 123 19.22 18.34 37.86
CA ASP A 123 19.99 19.53 37.48
C ASP A 123 19.34 20.85 37.95
N LEU A 124 20.21 21.82 38.18
CA LEU A 124 19.95 23.22 38.52
C LEU A 124 19.83 24.08 37.26
N GLU A 125 18.95 25.08 37.36
CA GLU A 125 19.05 26.45 36.81
C GLU A 125 18.92 26.60 35.27
N ASP A 126 18.29 27.60 34.69
CA ASP A 126 17.48 28.74 35.12
C ASP A 126 16.94 29.38 33.82
N GLN A 127 15.72 29.90 33.82
CA GLN A 127 15.34 31.07 33.01
C GLN A 127 14.01 31.64 33.52
N GLU A 128 14.10 32.51 34.53
CA GLU A 128 13.07 33.50 34.80
C GLU A 128 13.28 34.70 33.86
N GLN A 129 12.25 35.06 33.10
CA GLN A 129 12.11 36.39 32.52
C GLN A 129 11.11 37.14 33.40
N GLU A 130 11.60 38.01 34.28
CA GLU A 130 10.77 39.01 34.95
C GLU A 130 10.62 40.27 34.09
N ASP A 131 9.35 40.63 33.96
CA ASP A 131 8.76 41.84 33.44
C ASP A 131 8.89 42.95 34.49
N ILE A 132 9.57 44.06 34.19
CA ILE A 132 9.42 45.30 34.97
C ILE A 132 9.54 46.54 34.07
N THR A 133 8.45 47.31 34.08
CA THR A 133 8.19 48.61 33.46
C THR A 133 9.15 49.74 33.88
N PRO A 134 9.42 50.75 33.03
CA PRO A 134 10.11 51.98 33.45
C PRO A 134 9.10 53.03 33.98
N THR A 135 9.39 53.61 35.14
CA THR A 135 8.75 54.83 35.66
C THR A 135 9.79 55.94 35.76
N ASP A 136 9.40 57.11 35.25
CA ASP A 136 10.03 58.46 35.22
C ASP A 136 11.39 58.66 34.53
#